data_AF-A0A520MFS6-F1
#
_entry.id   AF-A0A520MFS6-F1
#
_cell.length_a   1.000
_cell.length_b   1.000
_cell.length_c   1.000
_cell.angle_alpha   90.00
_cell.angle_beta   90.00
_cell.angle_gamma   90.00
#
_symmetry.space_group_name_H-M   'P 1'
#
loop_
_entity.id
_entity.type
_entity.pdbx_description
1 polymer ?
#
loop_
_entity_poly.entity_id
_entity_poly.type
_entity_poly.pdbx_seq_one_letter_code
_entity_poly.pdbx_strand_id
1 'polypeptide(L)'
;MTESQLLPAVLTNTSTLKLILNEEFDALKAQDLSAFEALQSRKADVLALLTDEEVIAQLGNYSDHSSTPDSQSAGWNQVITILEDCKELHLRNQILIDRKLESIRGALLTLQSSDRFNDVEIYDRLGKIKGRRRSNQLSHA
;
A
#
# COMPACT_ATOMS: atom_id res chain seq x y z
N MET A 1 26.70 -20.93 8.38
CA MET A 1 26.62 -21.20 9.86
C MET A 1 26.27 -22.68 10.08
N THR A 2 26.44 -23.30 11.27
CA THR A 2 26.01 -24.70 11.45
C THR A 2 24.49 -24.80 11.28
N GLU A 3 24.00 -25.75 10.48
CA GLU A 3 22.59 -25.95 10.12
C GLU A 3 21.62 -25.94 11.32
N SER A 4 22.08 -26.43 12.48
CA SER A 4 21.33 -26.47 13.74
C SER A 4 21.03 -25.08 14.34
N GLN A 5 21.79 -24.03 13.98
CA GLN A 5 21.55 -22.64 14.42
C GLN A 5 20.79 -21.82 13.38
N LEU A 6 20.65 -22.32 12.15
CA LEU A 6 20.03 -21.59 11.05
C LEU A 6 18.50 -21.51 11.23
N LEU A 7 17.85 -22.63 11.49
CA LEU A 7 16.40 -22.71 11.68
C LEU A 7 15.85 -21.77 12.77
N PRO A 8 16.40 -21.71 14.00
CA PRO A 8 15.90 -20.78 15.00
C PRO A 8 16.11 -19.32 14.59
N ALA A 9 17.24 -18.98 13.94
CA ALA A 9 17.49 -17.63 13.45
C ALA A 9 16.47 -17.22 12.36
N VAL A 10 16.23 -18.10 11.39
CA VAL A 10 15.22 -17.87 10.34
C VAL A 10 13.84 -17.70 10.94
N LEU A 11 13.45 -18.53 11.91
CA LEU A 11 12.15 -18.43 12.58
C LEU A 11 11.99 -17.12 13.37
N THR A 12 13.04 -16.65 14.02
CA THR A 12 13.03 -15.32 14.67
C THR A 12 12.92 -14.19 13.65
N ASN A 13 13.60 -14.30 12.51
CA ASN A 13 13.56 -13.29 11.45
C ASN A 13 12.18 -13.24 10.77
N THR A 14 11.56 -14.39 10.48
CA THR A 14 10.19 -14.42 9.91
C THR A 14 9.15 -13.91 10.88
N SER A 15 9.27 -14.24 12.16
CA SER A 15 8.40 -13.68 13.22
C SER A 15 8.56 -12.16 13.34
N THR A 16 9.80 -11.67 13.24
CA THR A 16 10.09 -10.22 13.23
C THR A 16 9.50 -9.54 12.01
N LEU A 17 9.60 -10.15 10.83
CA LEU A 17 8.96 -9.64 9.61
C LEU A 17 7.44 -9.53 9.77
N LYS A 18 6.80 -10.54 10.37
CA LYS A 18 5.36 -10.53 10.66
C LYS A 18 4.97 -9.37 11.58
N LEU A 19 5.79 -9.07 12.60
CA LEU A 19 5.54 -7.93 13.48
C LEU A 19 5.67 -6.60 12.73
N ILE A 20 6.74 -6.42 11.95
CA ILE A 20 6.97 -5.20 11.15
C ILE A 20 5.80 -4.96 10.19
N LEU A 21 5.28 -5.99 9.52
CA LEU A 21 4.14 -5.84 8.62
C LEU A 21 2.84 -5.43 9.34
N ASN A 22 2.67 -5.81 10.61
CA ASN A 22 1.55 -5.33 11.42
C ASN A 22 1.75 -3.89 11.90
N GLU A 23 2.96 -3.55 12.35
CA GLU A 23 3.32 -2.17 12.71
C GLU A 23 3.16 -1.22 11.51
N GLU A 24 3.54 -1.66 10.30
CA GLU A 24 3.32 -0.92 9.05
C GLU A 24 1.83 -0.67 8.83
N PHE A 25 0.99 -1.68 9.04
CA PHE A 25 -0.45 -1.54 8.87
C PHE A 25 -1.04 -0.52 9.85
N ASP A 26 -0.60 -0.55 11.10
CA ASP A 26 -1.08 0.36 12.13
C ASP A 26 -0.62 1.80 11.86
N ALA A 27 0.65 1.99 11.48
CA ALA A 27 1.19 3.29 11.04
C ALA A 27 0.43 3.83 9.82
N LEU A 28 0.21 2.97 8.82
CA LEU A 28 -0.59 3.29 7.65
C LEU A 28 -2.01 3.68 8.07
N LYS A 29 -2.67 2.94 8.97
CA LYS A 29 -4.02 3.28 9.43
C LYS A 29 -4.06 4.63 10.15
N ALA A 30 -3.05 4.93 10.97
CA ALA A 30 -2.90 6.19 11.70
C ALA A 30 -2.46 7.38 10.81
N GLN A 31 -2.14 7.15 9.53
CA GLN A 31 -1.55 8.16 8.63
C GLN A 31 -0.17 8.65 9.08
N ASP A 32 0.53 7.87 9.90
CA ASP A 32 1.89 8.18 10.34
C ASP A 32 2.91 7.68 9.30
N LEU A 33 3.19 8.53 8.33
CA LEU A 33 4.14 8.21 7.24
C LEU A 33 5.58 8.14 7.73
N SER A 34 5.94 8.91 8.76
CA SER A 34 7.29 8.89 9.32
C SER A 34 7.58 7.56 10.03
N ALA A 35 6.62 7.05 10.81
CA ALA A 35 6.72 5.72 11.39
C ALA A 35 6.77 4.63 10.30
N PHE A 36 5.93 4.75 9.26
CA PHE A 36 5.95 3.82 8.13
C PHE A 36 7.30 3.79 7.39
N GLU A 37 7.91 4.94 7.13
CA GLU A 37 9.23 5.04 6.48
C GLU A 37 10.34 4.42 7.34
N ALA A 38 10.34 4.66 8.66
CA ALA A 38 11.30 4.05 9.57
C ALA A 38 11.20 2.50 9.56
N LEU A 39 9.99 1.96 9.41
CA LEU A 39 9.77 0.52 9.30
C LEU A 39 10.28 -0.07 7.99
N GLN A 40 10.34 0.70 6.89
CA GLN A 40 10.85 0.21 5.60
C GLN A 40 12.32 -0.20 5.68
N SER A 41 13.17 0.59 6.35
CA SER A 41 14.59 0.24 6.53
C SER A 41 14.74 -1.06 7.32
N ARG A 42 14.00 -1.17 8.44
CA ARG A 42 14.02 -2.38 9.29
C ARG A 42 13.53 -3.62 8.55
N LYS A 43 12.51 -3.47 7.70
CA LYS A 43 12.00 -4.54 6.83
C LYS A 43 13.05 -4.98 5.82
N ALA A 44 13.76 -4.04 5.18
CA ALA A 44 14.81 -4.35 4.23
C ALA A 44 15.95 -5.16 4.87
N ASP A 45 16.36 -4.80 6.09
CA ASP A 45 17.39 -5.53 6.85
C ASP A 45 16.95 -6.98 7.14
N VAL A 46 15.72 -7.17 7.61
CA VAL A 46 15.18 -8.51 7.91
C VAL A 46 15.02 -9.33 6.64
N LEU A 47 14.57 -8.73 5.53
CA LEU A 47 14.47 -9.42 4.25
C LEU A 47 15.84 -9.84 3.73
N ALA A 48 16.87 -8.99 3.85
CA ALA A 48 18.22 -9.34 3.44
C ALA A 48 18.73 -10.60 4.16
N LEU A 49 18.43 -10.74 5.46
CA LEU A 49 18.76 -11.94 6.25
C LEU A 49 17.96 -13.18 5.84
N LEU A 50 16.72 -13.02 5.37
CA LEU A 50 15.86 -14.11 4.92
C LEU A 50 16.14 -14.54 3.47
N THR A 51 16.70 -13.64 2.65
CA THR A 51 17.09 -13.89 1.26
C THR A 51 18.53 -14.35 1.11
N ASP A 52 19.20 -14.69 2.22
CA ASP A 52 20.54 -15.28 2.17
C ASP A 52 20.51 -16.63 1.42
N GLU A 53 21.54 -16.90 0.62
CA GLU A 53 21.61 -18.06 -0.28
C GLU A 53 21.51 -19.38 0.49
N GLU A 54 22.10 -19.44 1.70
CA GLU A 54 21.99 -20.59 2.61
C GLU A 54 20.53 -20.86 3.02
N VAL A 55 19.75 -19.80 3.30
CA VAL A 55 18.35 -19.90 3.74
C VAL A 55 17.46 -20.34 2.58
N ILE A 56 17.66 -19.75 1.40
CA ILE A 56 16.89 -20.09 0.20
C ILE A 56 17.12 -21.54 -0.21
N ALA A 57 18.38 -22.00 -0.21
CA ALA A 57 18.72 -23.38 -0.55
C ALA A 57 18.05 -24.38 0.41
N GLN A 58 18.06 -24.10 1.72
CA GLN A 58 17.40 -24.93 2.71
C GLN A 58 15.88 -24.93 2.55
N LEU A 59 15.27 -23.76 2.33
CA LEU A 59 13.83 -23.65 2.13
C LEU A 59 13.34 -24.46 0.91
N GLY A 60 14.10 -24.44 -0.19
CA GLY A 60 13.80 -25.24 -1.39
C GLY A 60 13.88 -26.75 -1.14
N ASN A 61 14.84 -27.20 -0.33
CA ASN A 61 14.98 -28.62 0.01
C ASN A 61 13.78 -29.15 0.83
N TYR A 62 13.18 -28.31 1.68
CA TYR A 62 12.03 -28.70 2.50
C TYR A 62 10.67 -28.48 1.82
N SER A 63 10.58 -27.67 0.75
CA SER A 63 9.31 -27.50 0.02
C SER A 63 8.99 -28.68 -0.91
N ASP A 64 10.01 -29.38 -1.43
CA ASP A 64 9.85 -30.46 -2.42
C ASP A 64 9.78 -31.88 -1.80
N HIS A 65 10.22 -32.06 -0.56
CA HIS A 65 10.38 -33.39 0.04
C HIS A 65 9.34 -33.71 1.12
N SER A 66 8.41 -34.61 0.79
CA SER A 66 7.48 -35.31 1.69
C SER A 66 8.15 -36.32 2.64
N SER A 67 9.43 -36.12 2.94
CA SER A 67 10.21 -37.07 3.75
C SER A 67 9.90 -36.89 5.23
N THR A 68 10.04 -38.00 5.95
CA THR A 68 9.68 -38.27 7.37
C THR A 68 9.58 -37.05 8.30
N PRO A 69 8.59 -37.02 9.22
CA PRO A 69 8.40 -35.92 10.16
C PRO A 69 9.51 -35.91 11.23
N ASP A 70 10.68 -35.41 10.86
CA ASP A 70 11.74 -35.06 11.77
C ASP A 70 11.48 -33.67 12.36
N SER A 71 11.94 -33.42 13.59
CA SER A 71 11.71 -32.14 14.27
C SER A 71 12.21 -30.92 13.48
N GLN A 72 13.23 -31.11 12.63
CA GLN A 72 13.78 -30.06 11.76
C GLN A 72 12.84 -29.74 10.58
N SER A 73 12.22 -30.74 9.94
CA SER A 73 11.27 -30.50 8.85
C SER A 73 10.00 -29.81 9.35
N ALA A 74 9.54 -30.15 10.56
CA ALA A 74 8.42 -29.45 11.21
C ALA A 74 8.70 -27.95 11.43
N GLY A 75 9.92 -27.59 11.85
CA GLY A 75 10.28 -26.18 12.05
C GLY A 75 10.40 -25.40 10.74
N TRP A 76 10.92 -26.00 9.66
CA TRP A 76 10.94 -25.37 8.34
C TRP A 76 9.54 -25.21 7.73
N ASN A 77 8.65 -26.19 7.94
CA ASN A 77 7.25 -26.04 7.56
C ASN A 77 6.59 -24.87 8.29
N GLN A 78 6.88 -24.69 9.58
CA GLN A 78 6.39 -23.52 10.33
C GLN A 78 6.92 -22.20 9.74
N VAL A 79 8.19 -22.13 9.33
CA VAL A 79 8.76 -20.96 8.65
C VAL A 79 7.99 -20.65 7.37
N ILE A 80 7.69 -21.66 6.53
CA ILE A 80 6.92 -21.49 5.29
C ILE A 80 5.54 -20.91 5.61
N THR A 81 4.81 -21.49 6.56
CA THR A 81 3.48 -20.99 6.96
C THR A 81 3.54 -19.52 7.43
N ILE A 82 4.56 -19.14 8.21
CA ILE A 82 4.72 -17.74 8.64
C ILE A 82 5.03 -16.82 7.45
N LEU A 83 5.80 -17.27 6.46
CA LEU A 83 6.08 -16.50 5.25
C LEU A 83 4.83 -16.32 4.37
N GLU A 84 3.97 -17.34 4.28
CA GLU A 84 2.67 -17.23 3.62
C GLU A 84 1.79 -16.18 4.32
N ASP A 85 1.69 -16.22 5.65
CA ASP A 85 1.02 -15.18 6.43
C ASP A 85 1.62 -13.79 6.15
N CYS A 86 2.97 -13.68 6.10
CA CYS A 86 3.65 -12.41 5.81
C CYS A 86 3.29 -11.88 4.42
N LYS A 87 3.14 -12.76 3.42
CA LYS A 87 2.69 -12.37 2.08
C LYS A 87 1.29 -11.78 2.12
N GLU A 88 0.35 -12.41 2.84
CA GLU A 88 -1.01 -11.89 2.99
C GLU A 88 -1.03 -10.53 3.71
N LEU A 89 -0.26 -10.39 4.79
CA LEU A 89 -0.14 -9.13 5.52
C LEU A 89 0.46 -8.02 4.64
N HIS A 90 1.45 -8.36 3.81
CA HIS A 90 2.04 -7.40 2.88
C HIS A 90 1.05 -6.96 1.80
N LEU A 91 0.27 -7.90 1.22
CA LEU A 91 -0.80 -7.58 0.27
C LEU A 91 -1.87 -6.68 0.90
N ARG A 92 -2.25 -6.93 2.15
CA ARG A 92 -3.17 -6.06 2.91
C ARG A 92 -2.63 -4.62 2.99
N ASN A 93 -1.35 -4.45 3.30
CA ASN A 93 -0.71 -3.13 3.40
C ASN A 93 -0.71 -2.42 2.03
N GLN A 94 -0.38 -3.14 0.96
CA GLN A 94 -0.40 -2.63 -0.40
C GLN A 94 -1.79 -2.11 -0.80
N ILE A 95 -2.85 -2.91 -0.59
CA ILE A 95 -4.24 -2.51 -0.90
C ILE A 95 -4.63 -1.20 -0.17
N LEU A 96 -4.20 -1.05 1.08
CA LEU A 96 -4.48 0.16 1.86
C LEU A 96 -3.76 1.38 1.27
N ILE A 97 -2.48 1.24 0.89
CA ILE A 97 -1.71 2.30 0.23
C ILE A 97 -2.38 2.71 -1.09
N ASP A 98 -2.73 1.74 -1.94
CA ASP A 98 -3.34 1.99 -3.24
C ASP A 98 -4.67 2.75 -3.10
N ARG A 99 -5.52 2.33 -2.16
CA ARG A 99 -6.79 3.01 -1.89
C ARG A 99 -6.59 4.46 -1.42
N LYS A 100 -5.57 4.71 -0.61
CA LYS A 100 -5.24 6.07 -0.16
C LYS A 100 -4.74 6.95 -1.30
N LEU A 101 -3.86 6.42 -2.14
CA LEU A 101 -3.36 7.14 -3.32
C LEU A 101 -4.51 7.48 -4.27
N GLU A 102 -5.45 6.55 -4.48
CA GLU A 102 -6.60 6.80 -5.33
C GLU A 102 -7.51 7.90 -4.76
N SER A 103 -7.73 7.90 -3.45
CA SER A 103 -8.46 8.99 -2.78
C SER A 103 -7.77 10.35 -2.94
N ILE A 104 -6.44 10.40 -2.83
CA ILE A 104 -5.67 11.64 -3.01
C ILE A 104 -5.77 12.13 -4.46
N ARG A 105 -5.62 11.23 -5.44
CA ARG A 105 -5.78 11.56 -6.87
C ARG A 105 -7.18 12.10 -7.15
N GLY A 106 -8.23 11.44 -6.64
CA GLY A 106 -9.61 11.89 -6.78
C GLY A 106 -9.86 13.28 -6.16
N ALA A 107 -9.29 13.54 -4.98
CA ALA A 107 -9.36 14.85 -4.35
C ALA A 107 -8.66 15.93 -5.19
N LEU A 108 -7.45 15.64 -5.70
CA LEU A 108 -6.72 16.56 -6.58
C LEU A 108 -7.46 16.85 -7.89
N LEU A 109 -8.06 15.85 -8.53
CA LEU A 109 -8.89 16.02 -9.73
C LEU A 109 -10.13 16.88 -9.45
N THR A 110 -10.74 16.74 -8.28
CA THR A 110 -11.89 17.56 -7.86
C THR A 110 -11.48 19.02 -7.65
N LEU A 111 -10.33 19.25 -7.02
CA LEU A 111 -9.79 20.61 -6.85
C LEU A 111 -9.42 21.25 -8.19
N GLN A 112 -8.74 20.52 -9.08
CA GLN A 112 -8.37 21.01 -10.42
C GLN A 112 -9.58 21.27 -11.34
N SER A 113 -10.62 20.43 -11.27
CA SER A 113 -11.83 20.62 -12.07
C SER A 113 -12.65 21.83 -11.59
N SER A 114 -12.70 22.10 -10.28
CA SER A 114 -13.40 23.27 -9.74
C SER A 114 -12.85 24.61 -10.25
N ASP A 115 -11.55 24.68 -10.56
CA ASP A 115 -10.89 25.88 -11.10
C ASP A 115 -11.32 26.15 -12.57
N ARG A 116 -11.44 25.10 -13.38
CA ARG A 116 -11.86 25.20 -14.79
C ARG A 116 -13.34 25.56 -14.98
N PHE A 117 -14.23 25.12 -14.08
CA PHE A 117 -15.65 25.49 -14.13
C PHE A 117 -15.92 26.89 -13.57
N ASN A 118 -15.14 27.35 -12.57
CA ASN A 118 -15.27 28.70 -12.03
C ASN A 118 -14.90 29.78 -13.05
N ASP A 119 -13.86 29.58 -13.87
CA ASP A 119 -13.47 30.56 -14.88
C ASP A 119 -14.61 30.79 -15.89
N VAL A 120 -15.24 29.72 -16.40
CA VAL A 120 -16.34 29.82 -17.38
C VAL A 120 -17.60 30.46 -16.78
N GLU A 121 -17.93 30.18 -15.51
CA GLU A 121 -19.09 30.80 -14.85
C GLU A 121 -18.91 32.29 -14.55
N ILE A 122 -17.69 32.76 -14.30
CA ILE A 122 -17.42 34.19 -14.04
C ILE A 122 -17.52 35.01 -15.34
N TYR A 123 -17.12 34.45 -16.49
CA TYR A 123 -17.27 35.13 -17.79
C TYR A 123 -18.73 35.20 -18.28
N ASP A 124 -19.57 34.18 -18.00
CA ASP A 124 -20.99 34.23 -18.40
C ASP A 124 -21.79 35.20 -17.50
N ARG A 125 -21.43 35.32 -16.22
CA ARG A 125 -22.09 36.22 -15.26
C ARG A 125 -21.72 37.70 -15.44
N LEU A 126 -20.53 38.04 -15.94
CA LEU A 126 -20.17 39.43 -16.29
C LEU A 126 -20.59 39.86 -17.71
N GLY A 127 -20.96 38.91 -18.58
CA GLY A 127 -21.10 39.16 -20.02
C GLY A 127 -22.51 39.42 -20.54
N LYS A 128 -23.58 39.14 -19.78
CA LYS A 128 -24.96 39.25 -20.29
C LYS A 128 -25.88 40.13 -19.46
N ILE A 129 -25.50 41.40 -19.33
CA ILE A 129 -26.46 42.50 -19.25
C ILE A 129 -26.51 43.18 -20.63
N LYS A 130 -27.27 42.61 -21.56
CA LYS A 130 -27.96 43.45 -22.57
C LYS A 130 -29.42 43.56 -22.14
N GLY A 131 -29.64 44.52 -21.25
CA GLY A 131 -30.97 45.00 -20.96
C GLY A 131 -31.53 45.84 -22.11
N ARG A 132 -32.88 45.92 -22.10
CA ARG A 132 -33.69 47.10 -22.47
C ARG A 132 -33.90 47.26 -24.01
N ARG A 133 -35.08 47.57 -24.56
CA ARG A 133 -36.36 48.13 -24.07
C ARG A 133 -37.51 47.70 -24.97
N ARG A 134 -38.70 47.58 -24.37
CA ARG A 134 -39.99 47.83 -25.03
C ARG A 134 -39.95 49.17 -25.79
N SER A 135 -40.39 49.19 -27.04
CA SER A 135 -40.97 50.38 -27.66
C SER A 135 -42.41 50.07 -28.03
N ASN A 136 -43.31 50.88 -27.47
CA ASN A 136 -44.74 50.89 -27.70
C ASN A 136 -45.08 51.19 -29.17
N GLN A 137 -46.21 50.62 -29.60
CA GLN A 137 -47.36 51.20 -30.30
C GLN A 137 -47.27 52.49 -31.16
N LEU A 138 -48.20 52.51 -32.15
CA LEU A 138 -48.77 53.61 -32.96
C LEU A 138 -47.93 54.02 -34.19
N SER A 139 -48.46 54.27 -35.40
CA SER A 139 -49.80 54.21 -36.01
C SER A 139 -49.67 54.65 -37.48
N HIS A 140 -50.72 54.36 -38.28
CA HIS A 140 -51.25 55.14 -39.40
C HIS A 140 -50.93 54.80 -40.87
N ALA A 141 -52.06 54.61 -41.58
CA ALA A 141 -52.43 54.90 -42.97
C ALA A 141 -51.69 54.19 -44.12
#